data_AF-A0A5P9PKX8-F1
#
_entry.id   AF-A0A5P9PKX8-F1
#
_cell.length_a   1.000
_cell.length_b   1.000
_cell.length_c   1.000
_cell.angle_alpha   90.00
_cell.angle_beta   90.00
_cell.angle_gamma   90.00
#
_symmetry.space_group_name_H-M   'P 1'
#
loop_
_entity.id
_entity.type
_entity.pdbx_description
1 polymer ?
#
loop_
_entity_poly.entity_id
_entity_poly.type
_entity_poly.pdbx_seq_one_letter_code
_entity_poly.pdbx_strand_id
1 'polypeptide(L)'
;MAEQENEKTQPAEPTSRQLAAAREFVDKHGEAGKAVVENIGRAGARVMLVGADGAIGDVIVTSVETGEKLVEAVDGLEASTWDNETVGATKIGAGHRRRMARPR
;
A
#
# COMPACT_ATOMS: atom_id res chain seq x y z
N MET A 1 -17.27 17.44 -31.39
CA MET A 1 -16.88 16.05 -31.11
C MET A 1 -15.39 15.94 -31.34
N ALA A 2 -14.64 15.80 -30.25
CA ALA A 2 -13.26 15.33 -30.31
C ALA A 2 -13.20 14.26 -29.24
N GLU A 3 -13.53 13.03 -29.65
CA GLU A 3 -13.26 11.84 -28.86
C GLU A 3 -11.74 11.73 -28.77
N GLN A 4 -11.20 12.07 -27.62
CA GLN A 4 -9.85 11.64 -27.27
C GLN A 4 -9.97 10.15 -26.96
N GLU A 5 -9.47 9.34 -27.88
CA GLU A 5 -9.24 7.92 -27.65
C GLU A 5 -8.35 7.79 -26.42
N ASN A 6 -8.97 7.39 -25.31
CA ASN A 6 -8.29 7.00 -24.09
C ASN A 6 -7.50 5.73 -24.40
N GLU A 7 -6.23 5.90 -24.76
CA GLU A 7 -5.27 4.84 -24.96
C GLU A 7 -5.29 3.96 -23.71
N LYS A 8 -5.84 2.75 -23.86
CA LYS A 8 -5.96 1.74 -22.81
C LYS A 8 -4.57 1.43 -22.26
N THR A 9 -4.17 2.11 -21.20
CA THR A 9 -3.11 1.64 -20.30
C THR A 9 -3.72 0.45 -19.56
N GLN A 10 -3.53 -0.75 -20.12
CA GLN A 10 -3.86 -1.99 -19.43
C GLN A 10 -3.16 -1.99 -18.06
N PRO A 11 -3.81 -2.45 -17.00
CA PRO A 11 -3.16 -2.59 -15.70
C PRO A 11 -1.96 -3.51 -15.81
N ALA A 12 -0.76 -2.96 -15.61
CA ALA A 12 0.41 -3.78 -15.36
C ALA A 12 0.14 -4.58 -14.08
N GLU A 13 0.27 -5.91 -14.16
CA GLU A 13 0.26 -6.77 -12.99
C GLU A 13 1.32 -6.32 -11.98
N PRO A 14 1.12 -6.53 -10.66
CA PRO A 14 2.15 -6.30 -9.68
C PRO A 14 3.43 -7.06 -10.04
N THR A 15 4.57 -6.38 -9.97
CA THR A 15 5.87 -7.01 -10.16
C THR A 15 6.17 -8.00 -9.04
N SER A 16 7.04 -8.97 -9.31
CA SER A 16 7.49 -9.95 -8.31
C SER A 16 8.09 -9.30 -7.07
N ARG A 17 8.79 -8.16 -7.22
CA ARG A 17 9.35 -7.40 -6.09
C ARG A 17 8.28 -6.77 -5.21
N GLN A 18 7.21 -6.24 -5.81
CA GLN A 18 6.10 -5.64 -5.06
C GLN A 18 5.34 -6.72 -4.27
N LEU A 19 5.08 -7.88 -4.90
CA LEU A 19 4.49 -9.04 -4.22
C LEU A 19 5.38 -9.57 -3.10
N ALA A 20 6.70 -9.68 -3.34
CA ALA A 20 7.63 -10.13 -2.32
C ALA A 20 7.67 -9.19 -1.11
N ALA A 21 7.68 -7.87 -1.34
CA ALA A 21 7.67 -6.88 -0.26
C ALA A 21 6.38 -6.96 0.58
N ALA A 22 5.23 -7.13 -0.06
CA ALA A 22 3.95 -7.27 0.63
C ALA A 22 3.87 -8.58 1.43
N ARG A 23 4.33 -9.70 0.86
CA ARG A 23 4.39 -11.00 1.56
C ARG A 23 5.36 -10.97 2.74
N GLU A 24 6.55 -10.41 2.56
CA GLU A 24 7.53 -10.24 3.64
C GLU A 24 6.95 -9.40 4.79
N PHE A 25 6.15 -8.37 4.47
CA PHE A 25 5.47 -7.59 5.48
C PHE A 25 4.46 -8.43 6.28
N VAL A 26 3.59 -9.21 5.60
CA VAL A 26 2.63 -10.11 6.26
C VAL A 26 3.34 -11.14 7.12
N ASP A 27 4.36 -11.83 6.58
CA ASP A 27 5.14 -12.84 7.31
C ASP A 27 5.77 -12.29 8.59
N LYS A 28 6.22 -11.02 8.55
CA LYS A 28 6.89 -10.36 9.68
C LYS A 28 5.93 -9.84 10.74
N HIS A 29 4.73 -9.42 10.34
CA HIS A 29 3.80 -8.68 11.20
C HIS A 29 2.50 -9.44 11.52
N GLY A 30 2.34 -10.65 10.98
CA GLY A 30 1.21 -11.55 11.22
C GLY A 30 0.21 -11.60 10.06
N GLU A 31 -0.56 -12.68 10.01
CA GLU A 31 -1.43 -13.08 8.87
C GLU A 31 -2.61 -12.13 8.57
N ALA A 32 -2.87 -11.10 9.36
CA ALA A 32 -3.97 -10.16 9.12
C ALA A 32 -3.46 -8.71 9.12
N GLY A 33 -3.33 -8.13 7.94
CA GLY A 33 -3.00 -6.74 7.73
C GLY A 33 -4.04 -6.04 6.84
N LYS A 34 -4.23 -4.75 7.05
CA LYS A 34 -5.04 -3.90 6.16
C LYS A 34 -4.16 -3.30 5.08
N ALA A 35 -4.69 -3.17 3.87
CA ALA A 35 -4.02 -2.53 2.75
C ALA A 35 -4.87 -1.39 2.20
N VAL A 36 -4.34 -0.17 2.20
CA VAL A 36 -5.01 1.03 1.68
C VAL A 36 -4.32 1.47 0.40
N VAL A 37 -5.06 1.46 -0.71
CA VAL A 37 -4.56 1.86 -2.03
C VAL A 37 -4.96 3.31 -2.31
N GLU A 38 -3.98 4.19 -2.46
CA GLU A 38 -4.21 5.62 -2.70
C GLU A 38 -3.51 6.09 -3.97
N ASN A 39 -4.24 6.81 -4.81
CA ASN A 39 -3.67 7.44 -6.00
C ASN A 39 -2.68 8.56 -5.59
N ILE A 40 -1.47 8.56 -6.15
CA ILE A 40 -0.43 9.56 -5.89
C ILE A 40 -0.10 10.41 -7.14
N GLY A 41 -1.08 10.56 -8.03
CA GLY A 41 -0.99 11.29 -9.29
C GLY A 41 -0.21 10.51 -10.35
N ARG A 42 0.65 11.21 -11.10
CA ARG A 42 1.42 10.63 -12.22
C ARG A 42 2.41 9.54 -11.81
N ALA A 43 2.75 9.47 -10.53
CA ALA A 43 3.65 8.43 -10.01
C ALA A 43 2.95 7.07 -9.86
N GLY A 44 1.62 7.00 -9.95
CA GLY A 44 0.84 5.77 -9.84
C GLY A 44 0.01 5.74 -8.55
N ALA A 45 0.08 4.64 -7.81
CA ALA A 45 -0.59 4.49 -6.53
C ALA A 45 0.38 3.99 -5.44
N ARG A 46 0.00 4.27 -4.20
CA ARG A 46 0.67 3.81 -2.99
C ARG A 46 -0.23 2.82 -2.28
N VAL A 47 0.30 1.62 -2.02
CA VAL A 47 -0.34 0.61 -1.17
C VAL A 47 0.30 0.69 0.21
N MET A 48 -0.42 1.30 1.16
CA MET A 48 0.01 1.31 2.55
C MET A 48 -0.48 0.07 3.28
N LEU A 49 0.44 -0.66 3.89
CA LEU A 49 0.17 -1.89 4.64
C LEU A 49 0.15 -1.57 6.13
N VAL A 50 -0.87 -2.04 6.86
CA VAL A 50 -1.02 -1.85 8.31
C VAL A 50 -1.14 -3.22 8.95
N GLY A 51 -0.12 -3.64 9.69
CA GLY A 51 -0.11 -4.92 10.39
C GLY A 51 -0.95 -4.86 11.67
N ALA A 52 -1.47 -6.01 12.12
CA ALA A 52 -2.19 -6.12 13.39
C ALA A 52 -1.35 -5.70 14.61
N ASP A 53 -0.02 -5.77 14.52
CA ASP A 53 0.90 -5.28 15.55
C ASP A 53 1.04 -3.74 15.58
N GLY A 54 0.53 -3.06 14.55
CA GLY A 54 0.58 -1.62 14.33
C GLY A 54 1.74 -1.13 13.48
N ALA A 55 2.52 -2.04 12.87
CA ALA A 55 3.54 -1.68 11.90
C ALA A 55 2.92 -1.11 10.62
N ILE A 56 3.70 -0.27 9.93
CA ILE A 56 3.31 0.35 8.65
C ILE A 56 4.34 0.00 7.58
N GLY A 57 3.88 -0.51 6.45
CA GLY A 57 4.65 -0.76 5.23
C GLY A 57 4.17 0.14 4.08
N ASP A 58 4.99 0.27 3.04
CA ASP A 58 4.71 1.08 1.85
C ASP A 58 5.19 0.37 0.59
N VAL A 59 4.31 0.24 -0.40
CA VAL A 59 4.62 -0.29 -1.74
C VAL A 59 4.08 0.67 -2.78
N ILE A 60 4.95 1.15 -3.68
CA ILE A 60 4.53 1.97 -4.83
C ILE A 60 4.28 1.09 -6.05
N VAL A 61 3.15 1.32 -6.71
CA VAL A 61 2.67 0.62 -7.91
C VAL A 61 2.31 1.60 -9.01
N THR A 62 2.19 1.11 -10.24
CA THR A 62 2.00 1.93 -11.44
C THR A 62 0.61 2.55 -11.57
N SER A 63 -0.41 1.98 -10.92
CA SER A 63 -1.78 2.50 -10.91
C SER A 63 -2.55 1.97 -9.71
N VAL A 64 -3.74 2.54 -9.45
CA VAL A 64 -4.67 2.05 -8.42
C VAL A 64 -5.06 0.59 -8.70
N GLU A 65 -5.37 0.27 -9.95
CA GLU A 65 -5.73 -1.09 -10.38
C GLU A 65 -4.59 -2.10 -10.15
N THR A 66 -3.32 -1.72 -10.37
CA THR A 66 -2.17 -2.55 -9.98
C THR A 66 -2.11 -2.74 -8.45
N GLY A 67 -2.49 -1.72 -7.67
CA GLY A 67 -2.53 -1.80 -6.21
C GLY A 67 -3.61 -2.75 -5.71
N GLU A 68 -4.81 -2.68 -6.28
CA GLU A 68 -5.93 -3.59 -5.98
C GLU A 68 -5.54 -5.05 -6.27
N LYS A 69 -4.96 -5.31 -7.44
CA LYS A 69 -4.42 -6.65 -7.79
C LYS A 69 -3.34 -7.14 -6.84
N LEU A 70 -2.49 -6.24 -6.33
CA LEU A 70 -1.48 -6.60 -5.34
C LEU A 70 -2.12 -7.08 -4.03
N VAL A 71 -3.16 -6.39 -3.58
CA VAL A 71 -3.90 -6.76 -2.36
C VAL A 71 -4.60 -8.11 -2.56
N GLU A 72 -5.23 -8.33 -3.71
CA GLU A 72 -5.88 -9.61 -4.04
C GLU A 72 -4.89 -10.79 -4.13
N ALA A 73 -3.65 -10.54 -4.58
CA ALA A 73 -2.65 -11.58 -4.81
C ALA A 73 -1.82 -11.97 -3.57
N VAL A 74 -2.06 -11.34 -2.42
CA VAL A 74 -1.32 -11.56 -1.18
C VAL A 74 -2.29 -11.96 -0.08
N ASP A 75 -2.25 -13.24 0.27
CA ASP A 75 -3.02 -13.78 1.40
C ASP A 75 -2.68 -13.02 2.68
N GLY A 76 -3.71 -12.72 3.47
CA GLY A 76 -3.58 -12.00 4.73
C GLY A 76 -3.62 -10.47 4.62
N LEU A 77 -3.84 -9.93 3.42
CA LEU A 77 -4.19 -8.52 3.23
C LEU A 77 -5.69 -8.34 2.99
N GLU A 78 -6.30 -7.44 3.75
CA GLU A 78 -7.66 -6.98 3.54
C GLU A 78 -7.66 -5.57 2.92
N ALA A 79 -8.38 -5.40 1.80
CA ALA A 79 -8.56 -4.08 1.21
C ALA A 79 -9.30 -3.17 2.19
N SER A 80 -8.76 -1.97 2.43
CA SER A 80 -9.27 -1.06 3.45
C SER A 80 -9.13 0.40 3.02
N THR A 81 -9.68 1.29 3.85
CA THR A 81 -9.60 2.75 3.66
C THR A 81 -9.00 3.40 4.90
N TRP A 82 -8.67 4.70 4.83
CA TRP A 82 -8.27 5.48 6.00
C TRP A 82 -9.48 5.86 6.87
N ASP A 83 -10.09 4.84 7.47
CA ASP A 83 -11.12 4.99 8.50
C ASP A 83 -10.50 5.06 9.91
N ASN A 84 -11.35 5.29 10.92
CA ASN A 84 -10.92 5.42 12.31
C ASN A 84 -10.19 4.16 12.80
N GLU A 85 -10.67 2.98 12.40
CA GLU A 85 -10.12 1.70 12.84
C GLU A 85 -8.71 1.46 12.25
N THR A 86 -8.55 1.71 10.96
CA THR A 86 -7.29 1.54 10.23
C THR A 86 -6.23 2.52 10.73
N VAL A 87 -6.61 3.79 10.97
CA VAL A 87 -5.72 4.76 11.59
C VAL A 87 -5.38 4.36 13.02
N GLY A 88 -6.38 3.96 13.80
CA GLY A 88 -6.25 3.57 15.21
C GLY A 88 -5.38 2.34 15.45
N ALA A 89 -5.29 1.44 14.47
CA ALA A 89 -4.41 0.26 14.51
C ALA A 89 -2.92 0.63 14.45
N THR A 90 -2.56 1.79 13.88
CA THR A 90 -1.16 2.16 13.66
C THR A 90 -0.41 2.49 14.96
N LYS A 91 0.85 2.05 15.06
CA LYS A 91 1.76 2.36 16.19
C LYS A 91 3.06 2.98 15.70
N ILE A 92 3.10 4.30 15.70
CA ILE A 92 4.32 5.04 15.36
C ILE A 92 5.26 5.07 16.57
N GLY A 93 6.31 4.23 16.57
CA GLY A 93 7.29 4.14 17.66
C GLY A 93 8.16 5.40 17.83
N ALA A 94 8.78 5.55 19.01
CA ALA A 94 9.62 6.71 19.34
C ALA A 94 10.80 6.90 18.37
N GLY A 95 11.34 5.81 17.80
CA GLY A 95 12.39 5.89 16.78
C GLY A 95 11.95 6.64 15.51
N HIS A 96 10.72 6.38 15.03
CA HIS A 96 10.16 7.07 13.86
C HIS A 96 9.96 8.55 14.15
N ARG A 97 9.39 8.89 15.32
CA ARG A 97 9.19 10.29 15.74
C ARG A 97 10.51 11.05 15.82
N ARG A 98 11.55 10.43 16.40
CA ARG A 98 12.90 11.02 16.44
C ARG A 98 13.48 11.24 15.06
N ARG A 99 13.29 10.30 14.12
CA ARG A 99 13.77 10.45 12.73
C ARG A 99 13.07 11.62 12.02
N MET A 100 11.76 11.79 12.22
CA MET A 100 10.99 12.91 11.64
C MET A 100 11.38 14.27 12.24
N ALA A 101 11.68 14.32 13.54
CA ALA A 101 12.04 15.56 14.24
C ALA A 101 13.54 15.94 14.14
N ARG A 102 14.37 15.13 13.46
CA ARG A 102 15.80 15.43 13.32
C ARG A 102 16.01 16.57 12.31
N PRO A 103 16.92 17.52 12.58
CA PRO A 103 17.36 18.49 11.59
C PRO A 103 17.87 17.77 10.34
N ARG A 104 17.57 18.32 9.16
CA ARG A 104 18.00 17.79 7.87
C ARG A 104 19.48 18.04 7.63
#